data_AF-A0A922MK29-F1
#
_entry.id   AF-A0A922MK29-F1
#
_cell.length_a   1.000
_cell.length_b   1.000
_cell.length_c   1.000
_cell.angle_alpha   90.00
_cell.angle_beta   90.00
_cell.angle_gamma   90.00
#
_symmetry.space_group_name_H-M   'P 1'
#
loop_
_entity.id
_entity.type
_entity.pdbx_description
1 polymer ?
#
loop_
_entity_poly.entity_id
_entity_poly.type
_entity_poly.pdbx_seq_one_letter_code
_entity_poly.pdbx_strand_id
1 'polypeptide(L)'
;MDIIHTVFVYVFIVNVCVVARGGHGGHGGSHGSHGHSSYHGSHGHHVTASHTHYTYHPPRHVMYTCRHCASTEMYPVYRPMPPTYVYVYKESGSRYADILTGLSLYNLGRSTSMGWARSHEYYAQPGERCSLQIIERLHFEETEFPCFMISSFIESTAPKANDTRQVDISSSKIDVKPFLKDMGPALQVTNDQECVLWHNLTMHKERNHVPCALLKEYANTVRQSGVPTYIWLPTLLGTIIAIYLCCACFCREKEKETVKEEAPLNELRVQGYCSNY
;
A
#
# COMPACT_ATOMS: atom_id res chain seq x y z
N MET A 1 26.13 -29.82 -22.96
CA MET A 1 25.90 -28.99 -21.74
C MET A 1 25.54 -27.61 -22.23
N ASP A 2 24.25 -27.43 -22.35
CA ASP A 2 23.71 -26.80 -23.55
C ASP A 2 23.44 -25.32 -23.35
N ILE A 3 23.49 -24.59 -24.46
CA ILE A 3 23.04 -23.20 -24.57
C ILE A 3 21.64 -23.05 -23.95
N ILE A 4 20.80 -24.09 -24.03
CA ILE A 4 19.48 -24.16 -23.40
C ILE A 4 19.55 -24.10 -21.86
N HIS A 5 20.47 -24.83 -21.23
CA HIS A 5 20.69 -24.70 -19.78
C HIS A 5 21.27 -23.33 -19.43
N THR A 6 22.13 -22.77 -20.27
CA THR A 6 22.69 -21.43 -20.05
C THR A 6 21.60 -20.36 -20.15
N VAL A 7 20.66 -20.47 -21.09
CA VAL A 7 19.51 -19.56 -21.24
C VAL A 7 18.51 -19.75 -20.10
N PHE A 8 18.21 -20.99 -19.70
CA PHE A 8 17.33 -21.24 -18.55
C PHE A 8 17.92 -20.68 -17.26
N VAL A 9 19.21 -20.94 -17.01
CA VAL A 9 19.92 -20.38 -15.85
C VAL A 9 19.98 -18.86 -15.96
N TYR A 10 20.20 -18.28 -17.14
CA TYR A 10 20.21 -16.83 -17.32
C TYR A 10 18.83 -16.19 -17.09
N VAL A 11 17.75 -16.76 -17.63
CA VAL A 11 16.38 -16.27 -17.41
C VAL A 11 15.95 -16.46 -15.96
N PHE A 12 16.34 -17.57 -15.33
CA PHE A 12 16.07 -17.82 -13.92
C PHE A 12 16.87 -16.88 -13.02
N ILE A 13 18.15 -16.64 -13.31
CA ILE A 13 18.99 -15.67 -12.60
C ILE A 13 18.45 -14.25 -12.81
N VAL A 14 18.04 -13.84 -14.01
CA VAL A 14 17.47 -12.51 -14.24
C VAL A 14 16.12 -12.37 -13.54
N ASN A 15 15.24 -13.37 -13.56
CA ASN A 15 13.99 -13.33 -12.80
C ASN A 15 14.24 -13.30 -11.30
N VAL A 16 15.12 -14.14 -10.77
CA VAL A 16 15.47 -14.16 -9.35
C VAL A 16 16.17 -12.87 -8.95
N CYS A 17 17.07 -12.31 -9.77
CA CYS A 17 17.73 -11.04 -9.49
C CYS A 17 16.80 -9.83 -9.64
N VAL A 18 15.78 -9.87 -10.49
CA VAL A 18 14.76 -8.81 -10.61
C VAL A 18 13.74 -8.91 -9.47
N VAL A 19 13.39 -10.12 -9.04
CA VAL A 19 12.52 -10.39 -7.88
C VAL A 19 13.26 -10.14 -6.55
N ALA A 20 14.56 -10.41 -6.47
CA ALA A 20 15.39 -10.16 -5.29
C ALA A 20 15.94 -8.71 -5.22
N ARG A 21 16.05 -7.99 -6.34
CA ARG A 21 16.41 -6.54 -6.33
C ARG A 21 15.32 -5.64 -5.75
N GLY A 22 14.12 -6.16 -5.46
CA GLY A 22 13.14 -5.50 -4.62
C GLY A 22 13.44 -5.55 -3.11
N GLY A 23 14.52 -6.22 -2.68
CA GLY A 23 14.75 -6.53 -1.26
C GLY A 23 16.21 -6.49 -0.81
N HIS A 24 17.00 -5.48 -1.18
CA HIS A 24 18.29 -5.20 -0.55
C HIS A 24 18.38 -3.75 -0.08
N GLY A 25 17.88 -3.51 1.14
CA GLY A 25 18.21 -2.34 1.95
C GLY A 25 19.65 -2.44 2.43
N GLY A 26 20.39 -1.34 2.31
CA GLY A 26 21.85 -1.29 2.40
C GLY A 26 22.43 -1.52 3.79
N HIS A 27 23.62 -2.12 3.79
CA HIS A 27 24.57 -2.05 4.89
C HIS A 27 25.16 -0.64 4.97
N GLY A 28 24.80 0.10 6.01
CA GLY A 28 25.51 1.29 6.47
C GLY A 28 25.96 1.05 7.92
N GLY A 29 27.17 0.51 8.09
CA GLY A 29 27.83 0.44 9.38
C GLY A 29 28.44 1.79 9.74
N SER A 30 28.12 2.30 10.92
CA SER A 30 28.96 3.27 11.61
C SER A 30 28.84 3.08 13.12
N HIS A 31 30.01 3.04 13.75
CA HIS A 31 30.26 2.85 15.17
C HIS A 31 29.59 3.92 16.06
N GLY A 32 29.21 3.53 17.28
CA GLY A 32 28.81 4.45 18.34
C GLY A 32 28.43 3.71 19.62
N SER A 33 29.34 3.73 20.59
CA SER A 33 29.29 3.02 21.88
C SER A 33 28.34 3.64 22.92
N HIS A 34 27.95 2.78 23.89
CA HIS A 34 27.45 3.04 25.26
C HIS A 34 25.94 3.28 25.49
N GLY A 35 25.40 2.49 26.43
CA GLY A 35 24.15 2.79 27.13
C GLY A 35 23.39 1.55 27.64
N HIS A 36 23.76 1.04 28.82
CA HIS A 36 22.96 0.08 29.57
C HIS A 36 21.61 0.67 29.98
N SER A 37 20.50 -0.01 29.68
CA SER A 37 19.36 -0.14 30.60
C SER A 37 18.36 -1.17 30.09
N SER A 38 18.29 -2.27 30.82
CA SER A 38 17.31 -3.33 30.73
C SER A 38 15.92 -2.79 31.09
N TYR A 39 14.97 -2.86 30.16
CA TYR A 39 13.54 -2.90 30.48
C TYR A 39 12.88 -3.96 29.61
N HIS A 40 12.43 -5.03 30.27
CA HIS A 40 11.57 -6.06 29.73
C HIS A 40 10.24 -5.44 29.26
N GLY A 41 10.06 -5.37 27.94
CA GLY A 41 8.79 -5.05 27.29
C GLY A 41 8.48 -6.11 26.26
N SER A 42 7.48 -6.94 26.54
CA SER A 42 6.95 -7.99 25.69
C SER A 42 6.80 -7.49 24.25
N HIS A 43 7.64 -8.00 23.34
CA HIS A 43 7.54 -7.68 21.92
C HIS A 43 6.29 -8.36 21.38
N GLY A 44 5.20 -7.57 21.31
CA GLY A 44 4.03 -7.92 20.54
C GLY A 44 4.48 -8.22 19.11
N HIS A 45 4.20 -9.45 18.66
CA HIS A 45 4.32 -9.81 17.27
C HIS A 45 3.58 -8.76 16.44
N HIS A 46 4.34 -8.02 15.62
CA HIS A 46 3.79 -7.17 14.58
C HIS A 46 3.06 -8.12 13.62
N VAL A 47 1.77 -8.32 13.85
CA VAL A 47 0.90 -8.93 12.84
C VAL A 47 0.74 -7.86 11.79
N THR A 48 1.70 -7.81 10.87
CA THR A 48 1.52 -7.16 9.58
C THR A 48 0.44 -7.99 8.89
N ALA A 49 -0.82 -7.56 9.01
CA ALA A 49 -1.81 -8.02 8.04
C ALA A 49 -1.19 -7.66 6.68
N SER A 50 -0.76 -8.66 5.93
CA SER A 50 -0.04 -8.42 4.68
C SER A 50 -1.06 -7.86 3.70
N HIS A 51 -1.17 -6.55 3.65
CA HIS A 51 -1.83 -5.81 2.59
C HIS A 51 -0.90 -5.91 1.38
N THR A 52 -0.91 -7.07 0.73
CA THR A 52 0.03 -7.45 -0.35
C THR A 52 -0.09 -6.57 -1.59
N HIS A 53 -1.16 -5.78 -1.67
CA HIS A 53 -1.51 -4.97 -2.83
C HIS A 53 -1.15 -3.51 -2.70
N TYR A 54 -0.63 -3.02 -1.56
CA TYR A 54 -0.26 -1.62 -1.41
C TYR A 54 1.07 -1.41 -0.69
N THR A 55 1.80 -0.36 -1.08
CA THR A 55 3.07 0.06 -0.50
C THR A 55 3.04 1.54 -0.21
N TYR A 56 3.54 1.90 0.96
CA TYR A 56 3.62 3.27 1.42
C TYR A 56 4.98 3.87 1.10
N HIS A 57 4.99 4.95 0.31
CA HIS A 57 6.19 5.67 -0.10
C HIS A 57 6.07 7.15 0.31
N PRO A 58 6.41 7.49 1.57
CA PRO A 58 6.26 8.85 2.06
C PRO A 58 7.25 9.79 1.37
N PRO A 59 6.81 10.94 0.84
CA PRO A 59 7.72 12.00 0.43
C PRO A 59 8.39 12.65 1.65
N ARG A 60 9.43 13.46 1.42
CA ARG A 60 10.06 14.22 2.51
C ARG A 60 9.08 15.18 3.19
N HIS A 61 8.29 15.86 2.37
CA HIS A 61 7.19 16.76 2.74
C HIS A 61 6.11 16.69 1.65
N VAL A 62 4.87 16.99 2.00
CA VAL A 62 3.81 17.24 1.02
C VAL A 62 3.71 18.75 0.85
N MET A 63 3.98 19.23 -0.36
CA MET A 63 3.81 20.64 -0.71
C MET A 63 2.44 20.80 -1.38
N TYR A 64 1.61 21.68 -0.84
CA TYR A 64 0.27 21.89 -1.37
C TYR A 64 -0.05 23.38 -1.44
N THR A 65 -0.56 23.80 -2.60
CA THR A 65 -1.01 25.16 -2.83
C THR A 65 -2.53 25.18 -2.72
N CYS A 66 -3.06 25.80 -1.67
CA CYS A 66 -4.50 25.92 -1.51
C CYS A 66 -5.09 26.88 -2.55
N ARG A 67 -6.34 26.64 -2.98
CA ARG A 67 -7.01 27.42 -4.02
C ARG A 67 -7.06 28.92 -3.74
N HIS A 68 -7.32 29.27 -2.48
CA HIS A 68 -7.44 30.65 -2.01
C HIS A 68 -6.15 31.20 -1.41
N CYS A 69 -5.06 30.44 -1.47
CA CYS A 69 -3.76 30.81 -0.91
C CYS A 69 -2.86 31.40 -1.98
N ALA A 70 -2.12 32.44 -1.61
CA ALA A 70 -1.10 33.02 -2.47
C ALA A 70 0.20 32.19 -2.49
N SER A 71 0.38 31.25 -1.56
CA SER A 71 1.62 30.49 -1.37
C SER A 71 1.38 29.00 -1.19
N THR A 72 2.38 28.22 -1.59
CA THR A 72 2.48 26.79 -1.31
C THR A 72 2.93 26.56 0.13
N GLU A 73 2.22 25.71 0.86
CA GLU A 73 2.56 25.33 2.24
C GLU A 73 3.15 23.93 2.32
N MET A 74 3.97 23.69 3.34
CA MET A 74 4.55 22.39 3.65
C MET A 74 3.74 21.70 4.74
N TYR A 75 3.29 20.48 4.47
CA TYR A 75 2.49 19.68 5.40
C TYR A 75 3.29 18.48 5.94
N PRO A 76 3.05 18.08 7.21
CA PRO A 76 3.79 17.02 7.86
C PRO A 76 3.43 15.64 7.29
N VAL A 77 4.41 14.74 7.23
CA VAL A 77 4.26 13.40 6.65
C VAL A 77 4.59 12.35 7.69
N TYR A 78 3.70 11.38 7.86
CA TYR A 78 3.97 10.21 8.70
C TYR A 78 5.05 9.35 8.03
N ARG A 79 6.23 9.22 8.64
CA ARG A 79 7.33 8.45 8.03
C ARG A 79 7.34 6.95 8.36
N PRO A 80 6.89 6.50 9.54
CA PRO A 80 6.85 5.08 9.82
C PRO A 80 5.88 4.33 8.91
N MET A 81 5.92 3.01 8.96
CA MET A 81 4.93 2.18 8.28
C MET A 81 3.54 2.48 8.86
N PRO A 82 2.55 2.83 8.01
CA PRO A 82 1.19 3.13 8.46
C PRO A 82 0.55 1.92 9.14
N PRO A 83 -0.33 2.15 10.14
CA PRO A 83 -1.15 1.08 10.71
C PRO A 83 -2.05 0.42 9.65
N THR A 84 -2.46 -0.81 9.92
CA THR A 84 -3.28 -1.65 9.03
C THR A 84 -4.57 -0.96 8.56
N TYR A 85 -5.25 -0.20 9.42
CA TYR A 85 -6.50 0.46 9.07
C TYR A 85 -6.36 1.46 7.91
N VAL A 86 -5.16 2.04 7.69
CA VAL A 86 -4.88 2.91 6.54
C VAL A 86 -5.02 2.15 5.23
N TYR A 87 -4.47 0.94 5.17
CA TYR A 87 -4.58 0.06 4.02
C TYR A 87 -6.01 -0.49 3.87
N VAL A 88 -6.70 -0.79 4.98
CA VAL A 88 -8.10 -1.21 4.96
C VAL A 88 -8.98 -0.13 4.31
N TYR A 89 -8.78 1.15 4.62
CA TYR A 89 -9.49 2.23 3.92
C TYR A 89 -9.19 2.24 2.42
N LYS A 90 -7.92 2.14 2.04
CA LYS A 90 -7.49 2.16 0.64
C LYS A 90 -8.04 0.98 -0.17
N GLU A 91 -8.07 -0.20 0.44
CA GLU A 91 -8.53 -1.46 -0.16
C GLU A 91 -10.05 -1.66 -0.07
N SER A 92 -10.76 -0.84 0.71
CA SER A 92 -12.17 -1.04 1.02
C SER A 92 -13.10 -1.11 -0.19
N GLY A 93 -12.70 -0.55 -1.33
CA GLY A 93 -13.60 -0.30 -2.46
C GLY A 93 -14.66 0.75 -2.15
N SER A 94 -14.56 1.45 -1.01
CA SER A 94 -15.50 2.49 -0.65
C SER A 94 -15.36 3.69 -1.56
N ARG A 95 -16.48 4.37 -1.83
CA ARG A 95 -16.52 5.65 -2.53
C ARG A 95 -15.54 6.67 -1.93
N TYR A 96 -15.37 6.67 -0.61
CA TYR A 96 -14.52 7.62 0.13
C TYR A 96 -13.13 7.05 0.48
N ALA A 97 -12.74 5.90 -0.08
CA ALA A 97 -11.51 5.19 0.25
C ALA A 97 -10.27 6.10 0.24
N ASP A 98 -10.09 6.88 -0.83
CA ASP A 98 -8.94 7.77 -0.95
C ASP A 98 -8.96 8.89 0.08
N ILE A 99 -10.09 9.55 0.28
CA ILE A 99 -10.18 10.66 1.21
C ILE A 99 -9.99 10.19 2.66
N LEU A 100 -10.56 9.04 3.04
CA LEU A 100 -10.38 8.47 4.39
C LEU A 100 -8.95 7.94 4.61
N THR A 101 -8.32 7.37 3.58
CA THR A 101 -6.89 7.01 3.61
C THR A 101 -6.03 8.26 3.81
N GLY A 102 -6.31 9.31 3.05
CA GLY A 102 -5.63 10.60 3.12
C GLY A 102 -5.77 11.24 4.50
N LEU A 103 -6.99 11.29 5.04
CA LEU A 103 -7.29 11.83 6.36
C LEU A 103 -6.53 11.07 7.46
N SER A 104 -6.49 9.74 7.36
CA SER A 104 -5.74 8.89 8.29
C SER A 104 -4.25 9.26 8.32
N LEU A 105 -3.62 9.34 7.14
CA LEU A 105 -2.21 9.68 7.00
C LEU A 105 -1.90 11.11 7.42
N TYR A 106 -2.80 12.04 7.09
CA TYR A 106 -2.66 13.43 7.48
C TYR A 106 -2.73 13.59 8.99
N ASN A 107 -3.68 12.93 9.65
CA ASN A 107 -3.79 12.92 11.11
C ASN A 107 -2.54 12.31 11.77
N LEU A 108 -2.06 11.17 11.28
CA LEU A 108 -0.82 10.55 11.77
C LEU A 108 0.41 11.47 11.60
N GLY A 109 0.51 12.15 10.45
CA GLY A 109 1.57 13.13 10.17
C GLY A 109 1.51 14.32 11.13
N ARG A 110 0.32 14.89 11.36
CA ARG A 110 0.13 15.98 12.32
C ARG A 110 0.45 15.55 13.75
N SER A 111 -0.06 14.40 14.19
CA SER A 111 0.22 13.83 15.51
C SER A 111 1.72 13.69 15.75
N THR A 112 2.45 13.05 14.83
CA THR A 112 3.91 12.89 14.97
C THR A 112 4.67 14.21 14.97
N SER A 113 4.22 15.20 14.18
CA SER A 113 4.89 16.49 14.09
C SER A 113 4.70 17.37 15.33
N MET A 114 3.66 17.15 16.13
CA MET A 114 3.39 18.00 17.29
C MET A 114 4.40 17.80 18.43
N GLY A 115 5.13 16.68 18.48
CA GLY A 115 6.24 16.48 19.45
C GLY A 115 5.82 16.18 20.89
N TRP A 116 4.55 15.85 21.14
CA TRP A 116 4.04 15.54 22.48
C TRP A 116 4.20 14.05 22.77
N ALA A 117 4.59 13.72 24.01
CA ALA A 117 4.76 12.34 24.50
C ALA A 117 3.48 11.48 24.45
N ARG A 118 2.32 12.09 24.18
CA ARG A 118 1.00 11.44 24.04
C ARG A 118 0.33 11.70 22.69
N SER A 119 1.10 12.10 21.68
CA SER A 119 0.57 12.47 20.36
C SER A 119 -0.17 11.35 19.61
N HIS A 120 0.03 10.10 20.04
CA HIS A 120 -0.60 8.90 19.47
C HIS A 120 -1.80 8.41 20.27
N GLU A 121 -2.10 9.02 21.42
CA GLU A 121 -3.16 8.57 22.31
C GLU A 121 -4.42 9.39 22.09
N TYR A 122 -5.52 8.71 21.83
CA TYR A 122 -6.85 9.29 21.72
C TYR A 122 -7.74 8.76 22.84
N TYR A 123 -8.54 9.62 23.47
CA TYR A 123 -9.49 9.21 24.50
C TYR A 123 -10.89 9.26 23.94
N ALA A 124 -11.46 8.08 23.67
CA ALA A 124 -12.79 7.97 23.09
C ALA A 124 -13.87 8.37 24.11
N GLN A 125 -14.75 9.30 23.72
CA GLN A 125 -15.89 9.71 24.53
C GLN A 125 -17.14 8.90 24.18
N PRO A 126 -17.93 8.43 25.17
CA PRO A 126 -19.17 7.74 24.89
C PRO A 126 -20.15 8.62 24.09
N GLY A 127 -20.65 8.10 22.97
CA GLY A 127 -21.60 8.81 22.11
C GLY A 127 -20.97 9.84 21.19
N GLU A 128 -19.64 9.94 21.12
CA GLU A 128 -18.97 10.76 20.12
C GLU A 128 -19.29 10.27 18.71
N ARG A 129 -19.49 11.21 17.80
CA ARG A 129 -19.70 10.96 16.38
C ARG A 129 -18.83 11.91 15.59
N CYS A 130 -18.12 11.35 14.63
CA CYS A 130 -17.28 12.11 13.72
C CYS A 130 -17.64 11.78 12.29
N SER A 131 -17.69 12.83 11.49
CA SER A 131 -18.05 12.73 10.08
C SER A 131 -17.27 13.73 9.26
N LEU A 132 -17.15 13.39 7.98
CA LEU A 132 -16.50 14.20 6.97
C LEU A 132 -17.58 14.65 6.01
N GLN A 133 -17.70 15.96 5.85
CA GLN A 133 -18.53 16.55 4.80
C GLN A 133 -17.66 16.97 3.63
N ILE A 134 -18.02 16.53 2.43
CA ILE A 134 -17.43 16.96 1.18
C ILE A 134 -18.39 17.97 0.57
N ILE A 135 -17.93 19.20 0.42
CA ILE A 135 -18.74 20.32 -0.07
C ILE A 135 -18.25 20.71 -1.46
N GLU A 136 -19.15 20.68 -2.44
CA GLU A 136 -18.92 21.17 -3.79
C GLU A 136 -20.05 22.11 -4.20
N ARG A 137 -19.81 23.42 -4.06
CA ARG A 137 -20.78 24.50 -4.36
C ARG A 137 -22.08 24.36 -3.56
N LEU A 138 -23.07 23.65 -4.10
CA LEU A 138 -24.41 23.44 -3.52
C LEU A 138 -24.72 21.96 -3.21
N HIS A 139 -23.83 21.05 -3.60
CA HIS A 139 -23.94 19.63 -3.27
C HIS A 139 -23.07 19.35 -2.05
N PHE A 140 -23.60 18.57 -1.11
CA PHE A 140 -22.84 18.09 0.03
C PHE A 140 -23.06 16.60 0.21
N GLU A 141 -21.97 15.90 0.51
CA GLU A 141 -21.95 14.48 0.85
C GLU A 141 -21.32 14.31 2.22
N GLU A 142 -21.81 13.36 3.00
CA GLU A 142 -21.31 13.11 4.36
C GLU A 142 -20.99 11.64 4.55
N THR A 143 -19.84 11.37 5.19
CA THR A 143 -19.44 10.01 5.56
C THR A 143 -18.96 9.97 7.00
N GLU A 144 -19.38 8.95 7.74
CA GLU A 144 -19.00 8.76 9.14
C GLU A 144 -17.69 7.99 9.26
N PHE A 145 -16.88 8.34 10.25
CA PHE A 145 -15.62 7.66 10.52
C PHE A 145 -15.29 7.68 12.03
N PRO A 146 -14.36 6.83 12.51
CA PRO A 146 -13.94 6.84 13.91
C PRO A 146 -13.26 8.16 14.33
N CYS A 147 -13.65 8.73 15.47
CA CYS A 147 -13.15 10.04 15.90
C CYS A 147 -11.63 10.13 16.12
N PHE A 148 -10.95 9.01 16.38
CA PHE A 148 -9.48 9.01 16.48
C PHE A 148 -8.80 9.50 15.19
N MET A 149 -9.47 9.42 14.02
CA MET A 149 -8.93 9.90 12.74
C MET A 149 -8.80 11.41 12.65
N ILE A 150 -9.40 12.16 13.59
CA ILE A 150 -9.25 13.61 13.70
C ILE A 150 -8.69 14.01 15.07
N SER A 151 -8.02 13.09 15.77
CA SER A 151 -7.47 13.34 17.09
C SER A 151 -6.54 14.56 17.14
N SER A 152 -5.77 14.82 16.07
CA SER A 152 -4.90 16.00 15.97
C SER A 152 -5.62 17.35 15.75
N PHE A 153 -6.95 17.32 15.66
CA PHE A 153 -7.83 18.48 15.56
C PHE A 153 -8.70 18.66 16.81
N ILE A 154 -8.65 17.72 17.76
CA ILE A 154 -9.45 17.76 18.98
C ILE A 154 -8.54 18.14 20.14
N GLU A 155 -8.97 19.09 20.96
CA GLU A 155 -8.25 19.46 22.17
C GLU A 155 -8.18 18.27 23.15
N SER A 156 -6.97 17.91 23.58
CA SER A 156 -6.75 16.79 24.49
C SER A 156 -7.22 17.15 25.90
N THR A 157 -8.35 16.59 26.33
CA THR A 157 -8.72 16.62 27.75
C THR A 157 -7.78 15.68 28.51
N ALA A 158 -7.06 16.21 29.50
CA ALA A 158 -6.05 15.46 30.23
C ALA A 158 -6.59 14.12 30.77
N PRO A 159 -5.84 13.01 30.64
CA PRO A 159 -6.30 11.72 31.08
C PRO A 159 -6.45 11.61 32.60
N LYS A 160 -7.52 10.93 33.02
CA LYS A 160 -7.55 10.29 34.33
C LYS A 160 -6.83 8.94 34.20
N ALA A 161 -5.89 8.65 35.10
CA ALA A 161 -5.11 7.41 35.08
C ALA A 161 -6.04 6.17 35.11
N ASN A 162 -5.72 5.15 34.30
CA ASN A 162 -6.46 3.89 34.14
C ASN A 162 -7.81 3.94 33.39
N ASP A 163 -7.93 4.73 32.33
CA ASP A 163 -9.12 4.67 31.46
C ASP A 163 -8.96 3.65 30.32
N THR A 164 -9.85 2.65 30.27
CA THR A 164 -9.94 1.66 29.18
C THR A 164 -10.35 2.26 27.83
N ARG A 165 -10.71 3.55 27.81
CA ARG A 165 -11.09 4.32 26.62
C ARG A 165 -9.92 4.92 25.85
N GLN A 166 -8.69 4.64 26.27
CA GLN A 166 -7.49 5.06 25.55
C GLN A 166 -7.28 4.21 24.29
N VAL A 167 -7.20 4.88 23.15
CA VAL A 167 -6.94 4.30 21.83
C VAL A 167 -5.57 4.79 21.37
N ASP A 168 -4.65 3.88 21.15
CA ASP A 168 -3.40 4.17 20.44
C ASP A 168 -3.68 4.20 18.93
N ILE A 169 -3.64 5.39 18.32
CA ILE A 169 -3.91 5.60 16.90
C ILE A 169 -2.86 4.96 15.99
N SER A 170 -1.69 4.59 16.53
CA SER A 170 -0.66 3.87 15.78
C SER A 170 -0.85 2.35 15.80
N SER A 171 -1.85 1.87 16.55
CA SER A 171 -2.13 0.44 16.72
C SER A 171 -2.69 -0.20 15.43
N SER A 172 -2.11 -1.34 15.06
CA SER A 172 -2.59 -2.18 13.96
C SER A 172 -3.86 -2.99 14.30
N LYS A 173 -4.36 -2.89 15.55
CA LYS A 173 -5.54 -3.64 16.00
C LYS A 173 -6.85 -2.90 15.80
N ILE A 174 -6.81 -1.67 15.28
CA ILE A 174 -8.01 -0.86 15.05
C ILE A 174 -8.81 -1.46 13.89
N ASP A 175 -10.09 -1.75 14.13
CA ASP A 175 -11.02 -2.17 13.11
C ASP A 175 -11.88 -0.99 12.64
N VAL A 176 -11.78 -0.66 11.36
CA VAL A 176 -12.52 0.43 10.71
C VAL A 176 -13.63 -0.06 9.78
N LYS A 177 -13.75 -1.39 9.60
CA LYS A 177 -14.77 -1.99 8.71
C LYS A 177 -16.20 -1.55 9.00
N PRO A 178 -16.64 -1.32 10.25
CA PRO A 178 -18.00 -0.85 10.52
C PRO A 178 -18.36 0.50 9.86
N PHE A 179 -17.36 1.29 9.47
CA PHE A 179 -17.53 2.61 8.86
C PHE A 179 -17.49 2.58 7.32
N LEU A 180 -17.20 1.41 6.72
CA LEU A 180 -17.11 1.22 5.27
C LEU A 180 -18.45 0.77 4.71
N LYS A 181 -19.41 1.71 4.60
CA LYS A 181 -20.78 1.40 4.18
C LYS A 181 -21.07 1.72 2.72
N ASP A 182 -20.39 2.71 2.15
CA ASP A 182 -20.67 3.21 0.80
C ASP A 182 -19.71 2.57 -0.22
N MET A 183 -20.26 1.64 -1.02
CA MET A 183 -19.56 0.91 -2.08
C MET A 183 -19.84 1.49 -3.48
N GLY A 184 -20.23 2.77 -3.54
CA GLY A 184 -20.45 3.50 -4.79
C GLY A 184 -19.18 3.73 -5.61
N PRO A 185 -19.31 4.37 -6.80
CA PRO A 185 -18.15 4.72 -7.62
C PRO A 185 -17.20 5.63 -6.84
N ALA A 186 -15.90 5.42 -7.00
CA ALA A 186 -14.88 6.20 -6.31
C ALA A 186 -15.10 7.71 -6.50
N LEU A 187 -15.03 8.46 -5.41
CA LEU A 187 -15.18 9.90 -5.42
C LEU A 187 -14.09 10.53 -6.30
N GLN A 188 -14.53 11.25 -7.34
CA GLN A 188 -13.63 12.06 -8.15
C GLN A 188 -13.34 13.36 -7.41
N VAL A 189 -12.14 13.45 -6.87
CA VAL A 189 -11.71 14.62 -6.07
C VAL A 189 -11.33 15.75 -7.01
N THR A 190 -12.04 16.88 -6.90
CA THR A 190 -11.72 18.10 -7.64
C THR A 190 -10.96 19.08 -6.76
N ASN A 191 -10.27 20.05 -7.37
CA ASN A 191 -9.60 21.12 -6.62
C ASN A 191 -10.57 22.11 -5.96
N ASP A 192 -11.86 22.01 -6.30
CA ASP A 192 -12.91 22.90 -5.83
C ASP A 192 -13.64 22.34 -4.58
N GLN A 193 -13.35 21.08 -4.21
CA GLN A 193 -13.99 20.40 -3.10
C GLN A 193 -13.32 20.71 -1.76
N GLU A 194 -14.14 21.10 -0.78
CA GLU A 194 -13.71 21.31 0.60
C GLU A 194 -14.14 20.14 1.48
N CYS A 195 -13.23 19.66 2.32
CA CYS A 195 -13.43 18.58 3.26
C CYS A 195 -13.55 19.18 4.67
N VAL A 196 -14.76 19.17 5.24
CA VAL A 196 -15.06 19.73 6.56
C VAL A 196 -15.20 18.59 7.55
N LEU A 197 -14.34 18.61 8.57
CA LEU A 197 -14.34 17.63 9.64
C LEU A 197 -15.29 18.05 10.75
N TRP A 198 -16.18 17.14 11.13
CA TRP A 198 -17.16 17.34 12.17
C TRP A 198 -16.92 16.42 13.35
N HIS A 199 -17.08 16.99 14.54
CA HIS A 199 -17.10 16.29 15.80
C HIS A 199 -18.32 16.78 16.58
N ASN A 200 -19.26 15.88 16.89
CA ASN A 200 -20.56 16.24 17.46
C ASN A 200 -20.43 17.02 18.80
N LEU A 201 -19.38 16.76 19.59
CA LEU A 201 -19.13 17.48 20.84
C LEU A 201 -18.70 18.95 20.65
N THR A 202 -18.25 19.33 19.44
CA THR A 202 -17.74 20.67 19.14
C THR A 202 -18.52 21.39 18.03
N MET A 203 -19.77 20.97 17.76
CA MET A 203 -20.68 21.48 16.71
C MET A 203 -20.73 23.01 16.53
N HIS A 204 -20.39 23.79 17.56
CA HIS A 204 -20.41 25.25 17.52
C HIS A 204 -19.05 25.94 17.54
N LYS A 205 -17.92 25.24 17.70
CA LYS A 205 -16.64 25.90 18.01
C LYS A 205 -15.49 25.63 17.04
N GLU A 206 -15.40 24.47 16.39
CA GLU A 206 -14.22 24.14 15.57
C GLU A 206 -14.60 23.31 14.34
N ARG A 207 -15.04 23.99 13.27
CA ARG A 207 -15.06 23.38 11.94
C ARG A 207 -13.63 23.37 11.41
N ASN A 208 -13.05 22.18 11.30
CA ASN A 208 -11.71 22.03 10.75
C ASN A 208 -11.82 21.82 9.24
N HIS A 209 -11.42 22.83 8.47
CA HIS A 209 -11.42 22.80 7.02
C HIS A 209 -10.10 22.21 6.53
N VAL A 210 -10.18 21.20 5.67
CA VAL A 210 -9.04 20.60 4.98
C VAL A 210 -9.37 20.53 3.49
N PRO A 211 -8.47 20.90 2.57
CA PRO A 211 -8.72 20.71 1.14
C PRO A 211 -8.82 19.22 0.81
N CYS A 212 -9.89 18.79 0.11
CA CYS A 212 -10.03 17.36 -0.25
C CYS A 212 -8.89 16.90 -1.18
N ALA A 213 -8.41 17.79 -2.05
CA ALA A 213 -7.26 17.53 -2.91
C ALA A 213 -5.97 17.27 -2.11
N LEU A 214 -5.77 17.93 -0.96
CA LEU A 214 -4.65 17.64 -0.07
C LEU A 214 -4.77 16.20 0.48
N LEU A 215 -5.94 15.80 0.95
CA LEU A 215 -6.17 14.43 1.44
C LEU A 215 -5.93 13.40 0.32
N LYS A 216 -6.34 13.71 -0.91
CA LYS A 216 -6.05 12.87 -2.08
C LYS A 216 -4.54 12.73 -2.32
N GLU A 217 -3.76 13.80 -2.18
CA GLU A 217 -2.29 13.73 -2.28
C GLU A 217 -1.68 12.80 -1.24
N TYR A 218 -2.16 12.86 0.01
CA TYR A 218 -1.76 11.90 1.04
C TYR A 218 -2.13 10.47 0.63
N ALA A 219 -3.33 10.23 0.13
CA ALA A 219 -3.76 8.90 -0.30
C ALA A 219 -2.94 8.33 -1.47
N ASN A 220 -2.35 9.18 -2.30
CA ASN A 220 -1.50 8.80 -3.44
C ASN A 220 -0.10 8.33 -3.00
N THR A 221 0.29 8.58 -1.76
CA THR A 221 1.52 8.02 -1.17
C THR A 221 1.40 6.52 -0.88
N VAL A 222 0.17 6.00 -0.81
CA VAL A 222 -0.14 4.57 -0.73
C VAL A 222 -0.43 4.08 -2.15
N ARG A 223 0.57 3.45 -2.76
CA ARG A 223 0.53 2.98 -4.15
C ARG A 223 0.21 1.51 -4.23
N GLN A 224 -0.46 1.09 -5.29
CA GLN A 224 -0.66 -0.34 -5.53
C GLN A 224 0.71 -1.02 -5.73
N SER A 225 0.93 -2.09 -4.98
CA SER A 225 2.08 -2.98 -5.08
C SER A 225 1.78 -4.09 -6.07
N GLY A 226 2.75 -4.35 -6.95
CA GLY A 226 2.69 -5.44 -7.93
C GLY A 226 2.68 -4.94 -9.36
N VAL A 227 3.12 -5.82 -10.27
CA VAL A 227 2.98 -5.61 -11.71
C VAL A 227 1.51 -5.87 -12.05
N PRO A 228 0.79 -4.93 -12.68
CA PRO A 228 -0.60 -5.14 -13.07
C PRO A 228 -0.82 -6.43 -13.85
N THR A 229 -1.97 -7.09 -13.66
CA THR A 229 -2.25 -8.39 -14.30
C THR A 229 -2.15 -8.39 -15.81
N TYR A 230 -2.51 -7.28 -16.43
CA TYR A 230 -2.39 -7.09 -17.87
C TYR A 230 -0.94 -6.97 -18.38
N ILE A 231 0.05 -6.77 -17.51
CA ILE A 231 1.48 -6.71 -17.89
C ILE A 231 2.16 -8.05 -17.66
N TRP A 232 1.98 -8.69 -16.50
CA TRP A 232 2.67 -9.95 -16.22
C TRP A 232 2.08 -11.14 -16.98
N LEU A 233 0.76 -11.17 -17.21
CA LEU A 233 0.10 -12.30 -17.87
C LEU A 233 0.52 -12.46 -19.34
N PRO A 234 0.54 -11.41 -20.20
CA PRO A 234 1.04 -11.54 -21.56
C PRO A 234 2.53 -11.85 -21.62
N THR A 235 3.32 -11.31 -20.68
CA THR A 235 4.75 -11.60 -20.59
C THR A 235 4.99 -13.08 -20.28
N LEU A 236 4.25 -13.64 -19.32
CA LEU A 236 4.31 -15.06 -18.97
C LEU A 236 3.86 -15.95 -20.15
N LEU A 237 2.73 -15.63 -20.77
CA LEU A 237 2.25 -16.35 -21.96
C LEU A 237 3.26 -16.30 -23.11
N GLY A 238 3.84 -15.12 -23.39
CA GLY A 238 4.88 -14.95 -24.40
C GLY A 238 6.10 -15.82 -24.12
N THR A 239 6.56 -15.89 -22.86
CA THR A 239 7.68 -16.76 -22.49
C THR A 239 7.35 -18.24 -22.67
N ILE A 240 6.15 -18.69 -22.29
CA ILE A 240 5.72 -20.09 -22.47
C ILE A 240 5.67 -20.45 -23.96
N ILE A 241 5.10 -19.58 -24.80
CA ILE A 241 5.04 -19.80 -26.26
C ILE A 241 6.44 -19.82 -26.86
N ALA A 242 7.33 -18.91 -26.46
CA ALA A 242 8.70 -18.88 -26.94
C ALA A 242 9.47 -20.15 -26.57
N ILE A 243 9.29 -20.66 -25.35
CA ILE A 243 9.86 -21.95 -24.91
C ILE A 243 9.30 -23.09 -25.75
N TYR A 244 7.98 -23.13 -25.96
CA TYR A 244 7.34 -24.17 -26.78
C TYR A 244 7.86 -24.18 -28.22
N LEU A 245 7.97 -23.01 -28.85
CA LEU A 245 8.50 -22.86 -30.21
C LEU A 245 9.99 -23.22 -30.28
N CYS A 246 10.80 -22.81 -29.30
CA CYS A 246 12.21 -23.23 -29.22
C CYS A 246 12.32 -24.75 -29.12
N CYS A 247 11.58 -25.39 -28.21
CA CYS A 247 11.57 -26.85 -28.07
C CYS A 247 11.11 -27.54 -29.36
N ALA A 248 10.06 -27.06 -30.02
CA ALA A 248 9.58 -27.62 -31.28
C ALA A 248 10.60 -27.47 -32.43
N CYS A 249 11.32 -26.34 -32.50
CA CYS A 249 12.38 -26.12 -33.49
C CYS A 249 13.59 -27.04 -33.24
N PHE A 250 14.06 -27.16 -32.00
CA PHE A 250 15.16 -28.05 -31.63
C PHE A 250 14.82 -29.53 -31.87
N CYS A 251 13.57 -29.95 -31.66
CA CYS A 251 13.13 -31.31 -31.99
C CYS A 251 13.11 -31.58 -33.51
N ARG A 252 12.72 -30.59 -34.34
CA ARG A 252 12.72 -30.75 -35.82
C ARG A 252 14.12 -30.74 -36.42
N GLU A 253 15.10 -30.12 -35.78
CA GLU A 253 16.48 -30.10 -36.27
C GLU A 253 17.14 -31.47 -36.07
N LYS A 254 16.90 -32.14 -34.92
CA LYS A 254 17.38 -33.50 -34.68
C LYS A 254 16.84 -34.54 -35.66
N GLU A 255 15.61 -34.36 -36.14
CA GLU A 255 15.00 -35.26 -37.13
C GLU A 255 15.59 -35.09 -38.54
N LYS A 256 16.16 -33.93 -38.86
CA LYS A 256 16.80 -33.66 -40.17
C LYS A 256 18.26 -34.08 -40.22
N GLU A 257 18.95 -34.10 -39.09
CA GLU A 257 20.30 -34.67 -38.99
C GLU A 257 20.28 -36.19 -39.15
N THR A 258 19.35 -36.89 -38.51
CA THR A 258 19.22 -38.36 -38.63
C THR A 258 18.80 -38.83 -40.03
N VAL A 259 17.99 -38.05 -40.74
CA VAL A 259 17.55 -38.40 -42.11
C VAL A 259 18.64 -38.21 -43.18
N LYS A 260 19.70 -37.44 -42.91
CA LYS A 260 20.81 -37.27 -43.86
C LYS A 260 21.87 -38.37 -43.78
N GLU A 261 21.89 -39.16 -42.71
CA GLU A 261 22.90 -40.21 -42.52
C GLU A 261 22.45 -41.59 -43.04
N GLU A 262 21.16 -41.79 -43.31
CA GLU A 262 20.65 -43.09 -43.77
C GLU A 262 19.86 -42.99 -45.09
N ALA A 263 20.56 -43.22 -46.21
CA ALA A 263 20.12 -44.16 -47.23
C ALA A 263 21.28 -44.52 -48.19
N PRO A 264 21.39 -45.76 -48.72
CA PRO A 264 20.43 -46.87 -48.62
C PRO A 264 21.05 -48.25 -48.24
N LEU A 265 20.35 -49.07 -47.46
CA LEU A 265 19.94 -50.43 -47.87
C LEU A 265 19.05 -51.11 -46.80
N ASN A 266 17.85 -51.52 -47.23
CA ASN A 266 16.97 -52.57 -46.69
C ASN A 266 16.40 -52.50 -45.25
N GLU A 267 15.05 -52.59 -45.23
CA GLU A 267 14.22 -53.33 -44.26
C GLU A 267 14.44 -53.11 -42.75
N LEU A 268 13.57 -52.33 -42.11
CA LEU A 268 12.39 -52.82 -41.35
C LEU A 268 11.78 -51.61 -40.63
N ARG A 269 10.50 -51.35 -40.88
CA ARG A 269 9.76 -50.24 -40.26
C ARG A 269 9.36 -50.63 -38.84
N VAL A 270 10.10 -50.17 -37.83
CA VAL A 270 9.64 -50.16 -36.43
C VAL A 270 9.28 -48.73 -36.05
N GLN A 271 7.98 -48.53 -35.83
CA GLN A 271 7.38 -47.25 -35.47
C GLN A 271 7.61 -47.01 -33.97
N GLY A 272 8.67 -46.26 -33.64
CA GLY A 272 8.98 -45.85 -32.27
C GLY A 272 8.10 -44.70 -31.81
N TYR A 273 7.20 -44.97 -30.88
CA TYR A 273 6.42 -43.96 -30.16
C TYR A 273 7.35 -43.11 -29.27
N CYS A 274 7.27 -41.79 -29.38
CA CYS A 274 7.81 -40.87 -28.37
C CYS A 274 6.92 -40.94 -27.12
N SER A 275 7.36 -41.68 -26.11
CA SER A 275 6.75 -41.68 -24.78
C SER A 275 7.30 -40.50 -23.98
N ASN A 276 6.39 -39.64 -23.51
CA ASN A 276 6.71 -38.62 -22.51
C ASN A 276 6.86 -39.30 -21.14
N TYR A 277 8.05 -39.18 -20.54
CA TYR A 277 8.27 -39.24 -19.10
C TYR A 277 9.23 -38.13 -18.70
#